data_AF-A0A1S2VN35-F1
#
_entry.id   AF-A0A1S2VN35-F1
#
_cell.length_a   1.000
_cell.length_b   1.000
_cell.length_c   1.000
_cell.angle_alpha   90.00
_cell.angle_beta   90.00
_cell.angle_gamma   90.00
#
_symmetry.space_group_name_H-M   'P 1'
#
loop_
_entity.id
_entity.type
_entity.pdbx_description
1 polymer ?
#
loop_
_entity_poly.entity_id
_entity_poly.type
_entity_poly.pdbx_seq_one_letter_code
_entity_poly.pdbx_strand_id
1 'polypeptide(L)' 'MAKELTTNLAFARLIESPYYWSLTGLDKGLRRYYRCQLRSGKKKISIEKKEELLEKAGFSVRQEKTWDWPE' A
#
# COMPACT_ATOMS: atom_id res chain seq x y z
N MET A 1 4.41 21.96 -4.55
CA MET A 1 4.40 20.69 -5.32
C MET A 1 3.88 19.59 -4.42
N ALA A 2 2.66 19.11 -4.64
CA ALA A 2 2.19 17.91 -3.96
C ALA A 2 3.07 16.75 -4.45
N LYS A 3 3.94 16.20 -3.59
CA LYS A 3 4.64 14.96 -3.92
C LYS A 3 3.57 13.90 -4.11
N GLU A 4 3.35 13.47 -5.35
CA GLU A 4 2.48 12.33 -5.65
C GLU A 4 2.95 11.17 -4.79
N LEU A 5 2.14 10.82 -3.80
CA LEU A 5 2.40 9.68 -2.94
C LEU A 5 2.07 8.44 -3.77
N THR A 6 3.08 7.94 -4.48
CA THR A 6 2.96 6.65 -5.16
C THR A 6 2.57 5.57 -4.15
N THR A 7 1.82 4.55 -4.58
CA THR A 7 1.38 3.43 -3.74
C THR A 7 2.52 2.84 -2.91
N ASN A 8 3.72 2.76 -3.49
CA ASN A 8 4.93 2.28 -2.80
C ASN A 8 5.35 3.17 -1.62
N LEU A 9 5.35 4.48 -1.80
CA LEU A 9 5.74 5.45 -0.78
C LEU A 9 4.69 5.57 0.33
N ALA A 10 3.40 5.61 -0.04
CA ALA A 10 2.30 5.62 0.90
C ALA A 10 2.34 4.36 1.79
N PHE A 11 2.45 3.18 1.16
CA PHE A 11 2.52 1.92 1.87
C PHE A 11 3.75 1.82 2.77
N ALA A 12 4.93 2.25 2.31
CA ALA A 12 6.15 2.24 3.11
C ALA A 12 6.05 3.12 4.36
N ARG A 13 5.36 4.26 4.29
CA ARG A 13 5.13 5.14 5.47
C ARG A 13 4.09 4.56 6.42
N LEU A 14 3.02 4.00 5.89
CA LEU A 14 1.87 3.55 6.68
C LEU A 14 2.13 2.22 7.40
N ILE A 15 2.95 1.34 6.83
CA ILE A 15 3.22 0.01 7.40
C ILE A 15 3.90 0.05 8.78
N GLU A 16 4.60 1.13 9.09
CA GLU A 16 5.25 1.31 10.40
C GLU A 16 4.24 1.76 11.47
N SER A 17 3.20 2.47 11.05
CA SER A 17 2.15 2.99 11.94
C SER A 17 1.28 1.87 12.52
N PRO A 18 1.16 1.76 13.85
CA PRO A 18 0.19 0.86 14.48
C PRO A 18 -1.25 1.20 14.13
N TYR A 19 -1.55 2.49 13.93
CA TYR A 19 -2.88 2.99 13.62
C TYR A 19 -3.38 2.48 12.26
N TYR A 20 -2.51 2.49 11.26
CA TYR A 20 -2.80 1.91 9.94
C TYR A 20 -3.29 0.46 10.03
N TRP A 21 -2.59 -0.38 10.81
CA TRP A 21 -2.97 -1.78 10.97
C TRP A 21 -4.28 -1.98 11.73
N SER A 22 -4.59 -1.08 12.67
CA SER A 22 -5.88 -1.10 13.38
C SER A 22 -7.05 -0.91 12.42
N LEU A 23 -6.87 -0.11 11.36
CA LEU A 23 -7.90 0.14 10.35
C LEU A 23 -8.09 -1.06 9.42
N THR A 24 -7.02 -1.79 9.10
CA THR A 24 -7.09 -2.96 8.20
C THR A 24 -7.81 -4.19 8.79
N GLY A 25 -7.99 -4.27 10.11
CA GLY A 25 -8.57 -5.44 10.78
C GLY A 25 -7.75 -6.72 10.70
N LEU A 26 -6.46 -6.64 10.33
CA LEU A 26 -5.60 -7.80 10.13
C LEU A 26 -5.03 -8.36 11.42
N ASP A 27 -4.82 -9.69 11.43
CA ASP A 27 -4.17 -10.39 12.53
C ASP A 27 -2.71 -9.90 12.75
N LYS A 28 -2.26 -9.96 14.01
CA LYS A 28 -0.90 -9.56 14.42
C LYS A 28 0.19 -10.32 13.66
N GLY A 29 -0.04 -11.58 13.29
CA GLY A 29 0.89 -12.39 12.50
C GLY A 29 1.11 -11.84 11.10
N LEU A 30 0.03 -11.46 10.41
CA LEU A 30 0.09 -10.88 9.07
C LEU A 30 0.78 -9.51 9.09
N ARG A 31 0.48 -8.68 10.09
CA ARG A 31 1.18 -7.40 10.31
C ARG A 31 2.70 -7.61 10.43
N ARG A 32 3.14 -8.58 11.24
CA ARG A 32 4.57 -8.88 11.42
C ARG A 32 5.19 -9.39 10.11
N TYR A 33 4.48 -10.26 9.39
CA TYR A 33 4.94 -10.77 8.10
C TYR A 33 5.21 -9.65 7.10
N TYR A 34 4.25 -8.76 6.85
CA TYR A 34 4.42 -7.68 5.87
C TYR A 34 5.52 -6.69 6.26
N ARG A 35 5.64 -6.37 7.56
CA ARG A 35 6.72 -5.52 8.08
C ARG A 35 8.10 -6.17 7.88
N CYS A 36 8.23 -7.47 8.16
CA CYS A 36 9.47 -8.21 7.91
C CYS A 36 9.82 -8.30 6.42
N GLN A 37 8.83 -8.49 5.55
CA GLN A 37 9.06 -8.56 4.11
C GLN A 37 9.63 -7.26 3.54
N LEU A 38 9.07 -6.11 3.95
CA LEU A 38 9.55 -4.80 3.55
C LEU A 38 10.96 -4.51 4.06
N ARG A 39 11.23 -4.85 5.33
CA ARG A 39 12.54 -4.62 5.95
C ARG A 39 13.63 -5.54 5.40
N SER A 40 13.29 -6.78 5.07
CA SER A 40 14.25 -7.76 4.55
C SER A 40 14.58 -7.54 3.08
N GLY A 41 13.74 -6.84 2.32
CA GLY A 41 13.90 -6.64 0.87
C GLY A 41 13.82 -7.91 0.00
N LYS A 42 13.67 -9.10 0.62
CA LYS A 42 13.77 -10.40 -0.06
C LYS A 42 12.53 -10.78 -0.87
N LYS A 43 11.35 -10.25 -0.54
CA LYS A 43 10.09 -10.58 -1.24
C LYS A 43 9.32 -9.28 -1.50
N LYS A 44 9.19 -8.92 -2.77
CA LYS A 44 8.38 -7.78 -3.20
C LYS A 44 6.91 -8.12 -2.97
N ILE A 45 6.27 -7.40 -2.05
CA ILE A 45 4.80 -7.33 -1.99
C ILE A 45 4.35 -6.72 -3.32
N SER A 46 3.42 -7.38 -4.04
CA SER A 46 2.90 -6.87 -5.31
C SER A 46 2.21 -5.53 -5.13
N ILE A 47 2.13 -4.72 -6.19
CA ILE A 47 1.46 -3.42 -6.16
C ILE A 47 -0.01 -3.60 -5.80
N GLU A 48 -0.70 -4.54 -6.44
CA GLU A 48 -2.10 -4.91 -6.15
C GLU A 48 -2.31 -5.20 -4.66
N LYS A 49 -1.39 -5.93 -4.01
CA LYS A 49 -1.53 -6.25 -2.59
C LYS A 49 -1.34 -5.02 -1.70
N LYS A 50 -0.51 -4.07 -2.10
CA LYS A 50 -0.36 -2.79 -1.38
C LYS A 50 -1.64 -1.97 -1.51
N GLU A 51 -2.22 -1.93 -2.71
CA GLU A 51 -3.48 -1.23 -2.97
C GLU A 51 -4.61 -1.82 -2.14
N GLU A 52 -4.79 -3.15 -2.14
CA GLU A 52 -5.80 -3.83 -1.31
C GLU A 52 -5.65 -3.49 0.18
N LEU A 53 -4.42 -3.44 0.69
CA LEU A 53 -4.16 -3.12 2.09
C LEU A 53 -4.37 -1.63 2.41
N LEU A 54 -4.14 -0.74 1.44
CA LEU A 54 -4.45 0.69 1.58
C LEU A 54 -5.96 0.92 1.54
N GLU A 55 -6.68 0.28 0.62
CA GLU A 55 -8.14 0.33 0.54
C GLU A 55 -8.80 -0.22 1.82
N LYS A 56 -8.31 -1.34 2.35
CA LYS A 56 -8.78 -1.89 3.64
C LYS A 56 -8.58 -0.93 4.81
N ALA A 57 -7.56 -0.09 4.75
CA ALA A 57 -7.33 0.95 5.75
C ALA A 57 -8.13 2.24 5.48
N GLY A 58 -9.01 2.25 4.47
CA GLY A 58 -9.86 3.38 4.10
C GLY A 58 -9.19 4.41 3.18
N PHE A 59 -8.04 4.10 2.59
CA PHE A 59 -7.40 4.97 1.61
C PHE A 59 -7.94 4.67 0.21
N SER A 60 -8.44 5.69 -0.50
CA SER A 60 -8.80 5.54 -1.92
C SER A 60 -7.56 5.70 -2.80
N VAL A 61 -7.27 4.68 -3.61
CA VAL A 61 -6.27 4.76 -4.67
C VAL A 61 -6.93 5.46 -5.87
N ARG A 62 -6.49 6.69 -6.20
CA ARG A 62 -6.95 7.38 -7.40
C ARG A 62 -6.08 6.92 -8.58
N GLN A 63 -6.65 6.12 -9.47
CA GLN A 63 -6.02 5.78 -10.74
C GLN A 63 -6.43 6.83 -11.79
N GLU A 64 -5.45 7.46 -12.43
CA GLU A 64 -5.72 8.28 -13.62
C GLU A 64 -6.15 7.37 -14.77
N LYS A 65 -7.22 7.75 -15.46
CA LYS A 65 -7.69 7.05 -16.66
C LYS A 65 -7.03 7.67 -17.88
N THR A 66 -6.13 6.94 -18.52
CA THR A 66 -5.57 7.29 -19.82
C THR A 66 -6.52 6.86 -20.93
N TRP A 67 -6.69 7.69 -21.96
CA TRP A 67 -7.49 7.38 -23.14
C TRP A 67 -6.58 7.30 -24.35
N ASP A 68 -6.63 6.18 -25.07
CA ASP A 68 -5.98 6.04 -26.38
C ASP A 68 -6.95 6.55 -27.45
N TRP A 69 -6.54 7.60 -28.17
CA TRP A 69 -7.27 8.10 -29.32
C TRP A 69 -6.89 7.25 -30.54
N PRO A 70 -7.84 6.66 -31.28
CA PRO A 70 -7.52 5.98 -32.52
C PRO A 70 -7.08 7.01 -33.58
N GLU A 71 -5.88 6.84 -34.14
CA GLU A 71 -5.44 7.57 -35.35
C GLU A 71 -6.25 7.16 -36.58
#